data_AF-A0A349SQA1-F1
#
_entry.id   AF-A0A349SQA1-F1
#
_cell.length_a   1.000
_cell.length_b   1.000
_cell.length_c   1.000
_cell.angle_alpha   90.00
_cell.angle_beta   90.00
_cell.angle_gamma   90.00
#
_symmetry.space_group_name_H-M   'P 1'
#
loop_
_entity.id
_entity.type
_entity.pdbx_description
1 polymer ?
#
loop_
_entity_poly.entity_id
_entity_poly.type
_entity_poly.pdbx_seq_one_letter_code
_entity_poly.pdbx_strand_id
1 'polypeptide(L)'
;MTDLHWFSTLSTVVAALAIAIGGALPAYAMGKAIAQALDALARQPEAEKIITRTLFIGLAMIESLAIYVLVVVLIILFRNPLLEYFVQ
;
A
#
# COMPACT_ATOMS: atom_id res chain seq x y z
N MET A 1 12.13 13.06 28.80
CA MET A 1 10.75 12.54 28.61
C MET A 1 10.01 13.26 27.49
N THR A 2 10.14 14.58 27.35
CA THR A 2 9.50 15.37 26.29
C THR A 2 9.94 14.98 24.87
N ASP A 3 11.23 14.70 24.66
CA ASP A 3 11.77 14.38 23.33
C ASP A 3 11.24 13.05 22.79
N LEU A 4 11.09 12.05 23.66
CA LEU A 4 10.53 10.75 23.30
C LEU A 4 9.04 10.85 22.93
N HIS A 5 8.28 11.71 23.63
CA HIS A 5 6.89 11.98 23.30
C HIS A 5 6.76 12.63 21.92
N TRP A 6 7.63 13.61 21.60
CA TRP A 6 7.63 14.27 20.31
C TRP A 6 8.03 13.32 19.17
N PHE A 7 9.08 12.51 19.40
CA PHE A 7 9.51 11.48 18.46
C PHE A 7 8.40 10.46 18.15
N SER A 8 7.71 9.97 19.19
CA SER A 8 6.61 9.04 19.05
C SER A 8 5.45 9.66 18.26
N THR A 9 5.04 10.89 18.63
CA THR A 9 3.96 11.61 17.95
C THR A 9 4.26 11.81 16.46
N LEU A 10 5.46 12.29 16.13
CA LEU A 10 5.90 12.50 14.75
C LEU A 10 5.95 11.18 13.97
N SER A 11 6.52 10.12 14.56
CA SER A 11 6.58 8.80 13.93
C SER A 11 5.19 8.27 13.62
N THR A 12 4.21 8.44 14.54
CA THR A 12 2.82 8.03 14.32
C THR A 12 2.15 8.84 13.21
N VAL A 13 2.36 10.16 13.16
CA VAL A 13 1.79 11.00 12.09
C VAL A 13 2.37 10.62 10.73
N VAL A 14 3.68 10.42 10.64
CA VAL A 14 4.33 9.98 9.38
C VAL A 14 3.82 8.61 8.95
N ALA A 15 3.68 7.66 9.89
CA ALA A 15 3.13 6.34 9.61
C ALA A 15 1.69 6.40 9.09
N ALA A 16 0.83 7.23 9.70
CA ALA A 16 -0.55 7.41 9.29
C ALA A 16 -0.67 8.05 7.89
N LEU A 17 0.18 9.04 7.58
CA LEU A 17 0.22 9.66 6.25
C LEU A 17 0.76 8.69 5.20
N ALA A 18 1.82 7.94 5.51
CA ALA A 18 2.41 6.96 4.62
C ALA A 18 1.38 5.89 4.22
N ILE A 19 0.65 5.31 5.18
CA ILE A 19 -0.37 4.29 4.87
C ILE A 19 -1.55 4.87 4.09
N ALA A 20 -1.98 6.10 4.40
CA ALA A 20 -3.09 6.74 3.70
C ALA A 20 -2.76 6.98 2.22
N ILE A 21 -1.59 7.54 1.94
CA ILE A 21 -1.13 7.79 0.56
C ILE A 21 -0.81 6.48 -0.15
N GLY A 22 -0.07 5.60 0.52
CA GLY A 22 0.38 4.32 -0.03
C GLY A 22 -0.73 3.31 -0.27
N GLY A 23 -1.88 3.43 0.39
CA GLY A 23 -3.09 2.65 0.11
C GLY A 23 -3.98 3.29 -0.96
N ALA A 24 -4.11 4.63 -0.96
CA ALA A 24 -5.00 5.33 -1.88
C ALA A 24 -4.58 5.21 -3.35
N LEU A 25 -3.27 5.30 -3.63
CA LEU A 25 -2.76 5.22 -5.01
C LEU A 25 -2.96 3.83 -5.64
N PRO A 26 -2.58 2.71 -4.99
CA PRO A 26 -2.92 1.36 -5.45
C PRO A 26 -4.42 1.14 -5.61
N ALA A 27 -5.24 1.58 -4.64
CA ALA A 27 -6.69 1.44 -4.72
C ALA A 27 -7.28 2.10 -5.98
N TYR A 28 -6.81 3.32 -6.30
CA TYR A 28 -7.22 4.01 -7.52
C TYR A 28 -6.78 3.26 -8.80
N ALA A 29 -5.52 2.82 -8.84
CA ALA A 29 -4.97 2.10 -9.99
C ALA A 29 -5.69 0.75 -10.22
N MET A 30 -5.94 0.00 -9.15
CA MET A 30 -6.68 -1.26 -9.19
C MET A 30 -8.13 -1.04 -9.66
N GLY A 31 -8.81 -0.03 -9.13
CA GLY A 31 -10.17 0.32 -9.56
C GLY A 31 -10.25 0.59 -11.07
N LYS A 32 -9.28 1.33 -11.61
CA LYS A 32 -9.19 1.59 -13.05
C LYS A 32 -8.91 0.32 -13.86
N ALA A 33 -7.98 -0.53 -13.40
CA ALA A 33 -7.67 -1.79 -14.08
C ALA A 33 -8.87 -2.75 -14.11
N ILE A 34 -9.62 -2.83 -13.00
CA ILE A 34 -10.84 -3.63 -12.89
C ILE A 34 -11.91 -3.10 -13.85
N ALA A 35 -12.16 -1.79 -13.86
CA ALA A 35 -13.14 -1.20 -14.79
C ALA A 35 -12.80 -1.51 -16.26
N GLN A 36 -11.53 -1.38 -16.65
CA GLN A 36 -11.07 -1.70 -18.00
C GLN A 36 -11.20 -3.19 -18.33
N ALA A 37 -10.96 -4.07 -17.36
CA ALA A 37 -11.15 -5.50 -17.55
C ALA A 37 -12.64 -5.86 -17.72
N LEU A 38 -13.54 -5.22 -16.97
CA LEU A 38 -14.99 -5.41 -17.12
C LEU A 38 -15.47 -4.94 -18.50
N ASP A 39 -15.00 -3.80 -18.99
CA ASP A 39 -15.31 -3.32 -20.35
C ASP A 39 -14.79 -4.30 -21.43
N ALA A 40 -13.60 -4.86 -21.24
CA ALA A 40 -13.03 -5.85 -22.14
C ALA A 40 -13.85 -7.16 -22.14
N LEU A 41 -14.26 -7.63 -20.96
CA LEU A 41 -15.11 -8.81 -20.80
C LEU A 41 -16.49 -8.62 -21.46
N ALA A 42 -17.09 -7.44 -21.32
CA ALA A 42 -18.37 -7.12 -21.95
C ALA A 42 -18.29 -7.14 -23.48
N ARG A 43 -17.13 -6.79 -24.06
CA ARG A 43 -16.90 -6.80 -25.52
C ARG A 43 -16.48 -8.17 -26.05
N GLN A 44 -15.74 -8.95 -25.27
CA GLN A 44 -15.21 -10.26 -25.66
C GLN A 44 -15.38 -11.30 -24.53
N PRO A 45 -16.59 -11.87 -24.35
CA PRO A 45 -16.85 -12.86 -23.32
C PRO A 45 -16.00 -14.13 -23.46
N GLU A 46 -15.72 -14.58 -24.68
CA GLU A 46 -14.86 -15.76 -24.91
C GLU A 46 -13.41 -15.60 -24.38
N ALA A 47 -12.94 -14.37 -24.17
CA ALA A 47 -11.60 -14.09 -23.65
C ALA A 47 -11.53 -14.06 -22.11
N GLU A 48 -12.60 -14.38 -21.40
CA GLU A 48 -12.74 -14.23 -19.94
C GLU A 48 -11.55 -14.78 -19.15
N LYS A 49 -11.16 -16.02 -19.45
CA LYS A 49 -10.09 -16.71 -18.72
C LYS A 49 -8.74 -16.03 -18.86
N ILE A 50 -8.46 -15.42 -20.02
CA ILE A 50 -7.20 -14.73 -20.28
C ILE A 50 -7.23 -13.35 -19.60
N ILE A 51 -8.33 -12.62 -19.74
CA ILE A 51 -8.49 -11.27 -19.16
C ILE A 51 -8.39 -11.34 -17.64
N THR A 52 -9.16 -12.22 -16.99
CA THR A 52 -9.18 -12.36 -15.52
C THR A 52 -7.81 -12.77 -14.97
N ARG A 53 -7.13 -13.73 -15.62
CA ARG A 53 -5.77 -14.14 -15.21
C ARG A 53 -4.78 -12.98 -15.29
N THR A 54 -4.76 -12.26 -16.41
CA THR A 54 -3.85 -11.12 -16.58
C THR A 54 -4.19 -9.98 -15.62
N LEU A 55 -5.49 -9.74 -15.37
CA LEU A 55 -5.95 -8.78 -14.37
C LEU A 55 -5.40 -9.12 -12.98
N PHE A 56 -5.61 -10.35 -12.49
CA PHE A 56 -5.13 -10.72 -11.15
C PHE A 56 -3.61 -10.68 -11.00
N ILE A 57 -2.86 -11.04 -12.05
CA ILE A 57 -1.40 -10.87 -12.04
C ILE A 57 -1.04 -9.38 -11.92
N GLY A 58 -1.69 -8.51 -12.70
CA GLY A 58 -1.48 -7.07 -12.63
C GLY A 58 -1.86 -6.46 -11.27
N LEU A 59 -3.02 -6.85 -10.72
CA LEU A 59 -3.47 -6.42 -9.40
C LEU A 59 -2.50 -6.86 -8.31
N ALA A 60 -1.98 -8.10 -8.35
CA ALA A 60 -0.99 -8.58 -7.40
C ALA A 60 0.33 -7.78 -7.44
N MET A 61 0.75 -7.36 -8.64
CA MET A 61 1.93 -6.49 -8.78
C MET A 61 1.68 -5.10 -8.19
N ILE A 62 0.50 -4.51 -8.42
CA ILE A 62 0.12 -3.23 -7.82
C ILE A 62 0.06 -3.33 -6.29
N GLU A 63 -0.53 -4.41 -5.78
CA GLU A 63 -0.69 -4.64 -4.34
C GLU A 63 0.65 -4.76 -3.61
N SER A 64 1.69 -5.27 -4.27
CA SER A 64 3.04 -5.36 -3.67
C SER A 64 3.58 -4.01 -3.18
N LEU A 65 3.22 -2.92 -3.87
CA LEU A 65 3.60 -1.56 -3.48
C LEU A 65 2.91 -1.14 -2.18
N ALA A 66 1.61 -1.46 -2.03
CA ALA A 66 0.87 -1.21 -0.80
C ALA A 66 1.47 -2.00 0.38
N ILE A 67 1.85 -3.26 0.14
CA ILE A 67 2.51 -4.12 1.14
C ILE A 67 3.86 -3.54 1.55
N TYR A 68 4.66 -2.98 0.64
CA TYR A 68 5.93 -2.34 1.00
C TYR A 68 5.72 -1.15 1.94
N VAL A 69 4.72 -0.31 1.67
CA VAL A 69 4.36 0.81 2.56
C VAL A 69 3.91 0.28 3.93
N LEU A 70 3.05 -0.75 3.94
CA LEU A 70 2.59 -1.39 5.18
C LEU A 70 3.77 -1.90 6.01
N VAL A 71 4.71 -2.62 5.40
CA VAL A 71 5.89 -3.14 6.09
C VAL A 71 6.72 -2.01 6.70
N VAL A 72 6.97 -0.93 5.97
CA VAL A 72 7.71 0.23 6.48
C VAL A 72 6.96 0.89 7.65
N VAL A 73 5.65 1.03 7.57
CA VAL A 73 4.81 1.57 8.65
C VAL A 73 4.86 0.68 9.89
N LEU A 74 4.78 -0.64 9.73
CA LEU A 74 4.91 -1.59 10.84
C LEU A 74 6.29 -1.48 11.50
N ILE A 75 7.36 -1.30 10.72
CA ILE A 75 8.71 -1.06 11.26
C ILE A 75 8.74 0.25 12.06
N ILE A 76 8.20 1.35 11.55
CA ILE A 76 8.17 2.65 12.24
C ILE A 76 7.39 2.57 13.57
N LEU A 77 6.31 1.79 13.63
CA LEU A 77 5.46 1.72 14.82
C LEU A 77 5.95 0.70 15.86
N PHE A 78 6.46 -0.46 15.44
CA PHE A 78 6.78 -1.57 16.34
C PHE A 78 8.26 -1.82 16.54
N ARG A 79 9.12 -1.41 15.59
CA ARG A 79 10.56 -1.65 15.64
C ARG A 79 11.33 -0.50 15.02
N ASN A 80 11.07 0.71 15.50
CA ASN A 80 11.71 1.90 14.96
C ASN A 80 13.22 1.88 15.28
N PRO A 81 14.11 1.77 14.28
CA PRO A 81 15.55 1.68 14.53
C PRO A 81 16.13 2.99 15.07
N LEU A 82 15.44 4.12 14.87
CA LEU A 82 15.93 5.44 15.28
C LEU A 82 15.78 5.68 16.79
N LEU A 83 15.03 4.85 17.51
CA LEU A 83 14.91 4.94 18.96
C LEU A 83 16.27 4.73 19.67
N GLU A 84 17.18 3.96 19.07
CA GLU A 84 18.51 3.70 19.62
C GLU A 84 19.35 4.98 19.81
N TYR A 85 19.08 6.04 19.04
CA TYR A 85 19.75 7.34 19.20
C TYR A 85 19.26 8.17 20.38
N PHE A 86 18.10 7.83 20.97
CA PHE A 86 17.49 8.57 22.09
C PHE A 86 17.58 7.84 23.43
N VAL A 87 17.98 6.56 23.41
CA VAL A 87 18.04 5.68 24.59
C VAL A 87 19.49 5.47 25.06
N GLN A 88 20.48 6.06 24.37
CA GLN A 88 21.85 6.23 24.86
C GLN A 88 21.94 7.41 25.83
#